data_AF-A0A3M1E7B4-F1
#
_entry.id   AF-A0A3M1E7B4-F1
#
_cell.length_a   1.000
_cell.length_b   1.000
_cell.length_c   1.000
_cell.angle_alpha   90.00
_cell.angle_beta   90.00
_cell.angle_gamma   90.00
#
_symmetry.space_group_name_H-M   'P 1'
#
loop_
_entity.id
_entity.type
_entity.pdbx_description
1 polymer ?
#
loop_
_entity_poly.entity_id
_entity_poly.type
_entity_poly.pdbx_seq_one_letter_code
_entity_poly.pdbx_strand_id
1 'polypeptide(L)'
;HFFRILDGAFALGASAVTVHGRTVRQRYVGPSDWSFLREVKRYLGDRVVLGSGDLFSAESCVRMIEETGVDGVTIARGCIGNPWIFEECRALWRGDPLPPPSIARQREAIAWHWQAVRESYGDQRGTKIMRKFGIKYAEHHPCAAEVRQAFIEASGADAFQRVLETWYDPARDWPPVTRRSGHGDLVAAGASP
;
A
#
# COMPACT_ATOMS: atom_id res chain seq x y z
N HIS A 1 -11.79 -18.47 -20.61
CA HIS A 1 -12.95 -17.56 -20.42
C HIS A 1 -12.58 -16.11 -20.08
N PHE A 2 -11.34 -15.81 -19.64
CA PHE A 2 -10.95 -14.46 -19.21
C PHE A 2 -11.23 -13.38 -20.27
N PHE A 3 -10.72 -13.53 -21.50
CA PHE A 3 -10.92 -12.55 -22.58
C PHE A 3 -12.39 -12.31 -22.92
N ARG A 4 -13.24 -13.34 -22.87
CA ARG A 4 -14.68 -13.18 -23.07
C ARG A 4 -15.33 -12.26 -22.03
N ILE A 5 -14.89 -12.33 -20.77
CA ILE A 5 -15.38 -11.42 -19.71
C ILE A 5 -14.91 -10.01 -19.98
N LEU A 6 -13.65 -9.87 -20.39
CA LEU A 6 -13.00 -8.60 -20.69
C LEU A 6 -13.70 -7.88 -21.87
N ASP A 7 -13.93 -8.59 -22.97
CA ASP A 7 -14.67 -8.07 -24.12
C ASP A 7 -16.09 -7.67 -23.75
N GLY A 8 -16.77 -8.49 -22.95
CA GLY A 8 -18.09 -8.19 -22.44
C GLY A 8 -18.12 -6.89 -21.63
N ALA A 9 -17.13 -6.65 -20.77
CA ALA A 9 -17.04 -5.41 -20.00
C ALA A 9 -16.90 -4.18 -20.90
N PHE A 10 -16.03 -4.24 -21.91
CA PHE A 10 -15.88 -3.13 -22.87
C PHE A 10 -17.10 -2.95 -23.77
N ALA A 11 -17.76 -4.03 -24.19
CA ALA A 11 -18.99 -3.97 -24.97
C ALA A 11 -20.15 -3.30 -24.19
N LEU A 12 -20.13 -3.40 -22.86
CA LEU A 12 -21.05 -2.71 -21.95
C LEU A 12 -20.62 -1.27 -21.60
N GLY A 13 -19.55 -0.76 -22.20
CA GLY A 13 -19.12 0.64 -22.07
C GLY A 13 -18.11 0.93 -20.97
N ALA A 14 -17.41 -0.09 -20.44
CA ALA A 14 -16.31 0.16 -19.49
C ALA A 14 -15.18 0.99 -20.14
N SER A 15 -14.78 2.09 -19.50
CA SER A 15 -13.69 2.96 -20.00
C SER A 15 -12.29 2.39 -19.74
N ALA A 16 -12.15 1.57 -18.70
CA ALA A 16 -10.90 0.97 -18.29
C ALA A 16 -11.16 -0.31 -17.50
N VAL A 17 -10.14 -1.17 -17.39
CA VAL A 17 -10.18 -2.36 -16.53
C VAL A 17 -8.94 -2.44 -15.63
N THR A 18 -9.11 -2.99 -14.43
CA THR A 18 -7.98 -3.40 -13.59
C THR A 18 -7.84 -4.90 -13.64
N VAL A 19 -6.62 -5.39 -13.90
CA VAL A 19 -6.34 -6.83 -13.97
C VAL A 19 -5.30 -7.19 -12.93
N HIS A 20 -5.64 -8.12 -12.05
CA HIS A 20 -4.69 -8.73 -11.13
C HIS A 20 -4.00 -9.92 -11.79
N GLY A 21 -2.67 -9.99 -11.73
CA GLY A 21 -1.87 -11.10 -12.28
C GLY A 21 -2.00 -12.42 -11.51
N ARG A 22 -3.13 -12.70 -10.85
CA ARG A 22 -3.36 -13.98 -10.16
C ARG A 22 -4.76 -14.47 -10.46
N THR A 23 -4.90 -15.79 -10.51
CA THR A 23 -6.22 -16.41 -10.61
C THR A 23 -6.95 -16.39 -9.27
N VAL A 24 -8.28 -16.47 -9.31
CA VAL A 24 -9.10 -16.60 -8.09
C VAL A 24 -8.69 -17.80 -7.23
N ARG A 25 -8.27 -18.91 -7.87
CA ARG A 25 -7.81 -20.12 -7.17
C ARG A 25 -6.44 -19.95 -6.52
N GLN A 26 -5.54 -19.20 -7.16
CA GLN A 26 -4.19 -18.95 -6.66
C GLN A 26 -4.18 -18.11 -5.37
N ARG A 27 -5.16 -17.21 -5.19
CA ARG A 27 -5.25 -16.32 -4.02
C ARG A 27 -3.96 -15.51 -3.85
N TYR A 28 -3.18 -15.80 -2.80
CA TYR A 28 -1.90 -15.14 -2.50
C TYR A 28 -0.69 -16.08 -2.62
N VAL A 29 -0.88 -17.29 -3.16
CA VAL A 29 0.17 -18.30 -3.28
C VAL A 29 1.04 -17.98 -4.51
N GLY A 30 2.35 -17.87 -4.30
CA GLY A 30 3.31 -17.57 -5.36
C GLY A 30 3.18 -16.14 -5.94
N PRO A 31 4.07 -15.74 -6.85
CA PRO A 31 4.08 -14.40 -7.43
C PRO A 31 2.89 -14.17 -8.37
N SER A 32 2.56 -12.90 -8.58
CA SER A 32 1.67 -12.48 -9.66
C SER A 32 2.35 -12.66 -11.01
N ASP A 33 1.63 -13.20 -11.98
CA ASP A 33 2.08 -13.40 -13.35
C ASP A 33 1.94 -12.10 -14.16
N TRP A 34 3.06 -11.39 -14.30
CA TRP A 34 3.13 -10.17 -15.09
C TRP A 34 3.20 -10.47 -16.60
N SER A 35 3.60 -11.67 -17.01
CA SER A 35 3.58 -12.07 -18.42
C SER A 35 2.14 -12.13 -18.96
N PHE A 36 1.20 -12.58 -18.12
CA PHE A 36 -0.23 -12.53 -18.43
C PHE A 36 -0.75 -11.10 -18.58
N LEU A 37 -0.31 -10.15 -17.74
CA LEU A 37 -0.69 -8.74 -17.90
C LEU A 37 -0.22 -8.17 -19.25
N ARG A 38 0.98 -8.54 -19.69
CA ARG A 38 1.50 -8.18 -21.01
C ARG A 38 0.66 -8.77 -22.14
N GLU A 39 0.25 -10.03 -22.01
CA GLU A 39 -0.68 -10.68 -22.97
C GLU A 39 -2.01 -9.91 -23.03
N VAL A 40 -2.58 -9.57 -21.88
CA VAL A 40 -3.83 -8.81 -21.80
C VAL A 40 -3.70 -7.43 -22.44
N LYS A 41 -2.64 -6.69 -22.16
CA LYS A 41 -2.42 -5.38 -22.79
C LYS A 41 -2.28 -5.49 -24.30
N ARG A 42 -1.51 -6.47 -24.79
CA ARG A 42 -1.36 -6.73 -26.24
C ARG A 42 -2.70 -7.07 -26.90
N TYR A 43 -3.52 -7.89 -26.24
CA TYR A 43 -4.85 -8.26 -26.73
C TYR A 43 -5.79 -7.04 -26.84
N LEU A 44 -5.75 -6.15 -25.86
CA LEU A 44 -6.65 -4.99 -25.77
C LEU A 44 -6.21 -3.77 -26.57
N GLY A 45 -4.95 -3.70 -27.00
CA GLY A 45 -4.39 -2.57 -27.75
C GLY A 45 -4.50 -1.26 -26.97
N ASP A 46 -5.14 -0.26 -27.59
CA ASP A 46 -5.25 1.11 -27.05
C ASP A 46 -6.23 1.24 -25.88
N ARG A 47 -6.99 0.19 -25.53
CA ARG A 47 -7.89 0.24 -24.37
C ARG A 47 -7.08 0.31 -23.07
N VAL A 48 -7.61 1.06 -22.11
CA VAL A 48 -6.94 1.34 -20.84
C VAL A 48 -6.98 0.13 -19.90
N VAL A 49 -5.80 -0.31 -19.47
CA VAL A 49 -5.58 -1.40 -18.53
C VAL A 49 -4.73 -0.91 -17.37
N LEU A 50 -5.21 -1.12 -16.15
CA LEU A 50 -4.42 -0.94 -14.93
C LEU A 50 -3.94 -2.30 -14.42
N GLY A 51 -2.63 -2.45 -14.27
CA GLY A 51 -2.01 -3.65 -13.72
C GLY A 51 -2.08 -3.71 -12.20
N SER A 52 -2.27 -4.90 -11.65
CA SER A 52 -2.21 -5.17 -10.21
C SER A 52 -1.48 -6.47 -9.93
N GLY A 53 -0.73 -6.51 -8.83
CA GLY A 53 -0.09 -7.73 -8.36
C GLY A 53 1.28 -7.48 -7.79
N ASP A 54 1.42 -7.70 -6.49
CA ASP A 54 2.69 -7.63 -5.74
C ASP A 54 3.48 -6.31 -5.89
N LEU A 55 2.75 -5.21 -5.86
CA LEU A 55 3.29 -3.85 -5.85
C LEU A 55 3.53 -3.38 -4.42
N PHE A 56 4.79 -3.35 -3.99
CA PHE A 56 5.22 -3.01 -2.64
C PHE A 56 6.26 -1.90 -2.56
N SER A 57 6.70 -1.39 -3.72
CA SER A 57 7.56 -0.22 -3.83
C SER A 57 7.23 0.59 -5.08
N ALA A 58 7.65 1.85 -5.11
CA ALA A 58 7.55 2.69 -6.31
C ALA A 58 8.27 2.03 -7.50
N GLU A 59 9.42 1.41 -7.29
CA GLU A 59 10.18 0.70 -8.33
C GLU A 59 9.38 -0.48 -8.89
N SER A 60 8.67 -1.25 -8.05
CA SER A 60 7.81 -2.32 -8.56
C SER A 60 6.66 -1.79 -9.42
N CYS A 61 6.15 -0.60 -9.11
CA CYS A 61 5.06 0.02 -9.85
C CYS A 61 5.53 0.49 -11.23
N VAL A 62 6.65 1.21 -11.28
CA VAL A 62 7.25 1.68 -12.55
C VAL A 62 7.66 0.48 -13.41
N ARG A 63 8.33 -0.52 -12.82
CA ARG A 63 8.74 -1.73 -13.53
C ARG A 63 7.55 -2.50 -14.10
N MET A 64 6.41 -2.58 -13.40
CA MET A 64 5.21 -3.23 -13.96
C MET A 64 4.72 -2.53 -15.22
N ILE A 65 4.71 -1.19 -15.24
CA ILE A 65 4.32 -0.40 -16.42
C ILE A 65 5.29 -0.66 -17.57
N GLU A 66 6.59 -0.54 -17.32
CA GLU A 66 7.65 -0.73 -18.32
C GLU A 66 7.65 -2.16 -18.90
N GLU A 67 7.53 -3.16 -18.03
CA GLU A 67 7.52 -4.55 -18.46
C GLU A 67 6.22 -4.85 -19.19
N THR A 68 5.05 -4.62 -18.60
CA THR A 68 3.80 -5.18 -19.15
C THR A 68 3.15 -4.30 -20.21
N GLY A 69 3.50 -3.01 -20.26
CA GLY A 69 2.89 -2.01 -21.14
C GLY A 69 1.51 -1.53 -20.69
N VAL A 70 1.04 -1.93 -19.50
CA VAL A 70 -0.22 -1.43 -18.93
C VAL A 70 -0.17 0.09 -18.73
N ASP A 71 -1.31 0.75 -18.81
CA ASP A 71 -1.42 2.22 -18.81
C ASP A 71 -1.25 2.84 -17.42
N GLY A 72 -1.27 2.00 -16.38
CA GLY A 72 -1.05 2.39 -15.00
C GLY A 72 -1.14 1.20 -14.06
N VAL A 73 -1.10 1.46 -12.76
CA VAL A 73 -1.16 0.40 -11.75
C VAL A 73 -2.13 0.71 -10.63
N THR A 74 -2.70 -0.34 -10.02
CA THR A 74 -3.44 -0.22 -8.77
C THR A 74 -2.68 -0.88 -7.64
N ILE A 75 -2.42 -0.13 -6.58
CA ILE A 75 -1.66 -0.58 -5.40
C ILE A 75 -2.65 -0.90 -4.27
N ALA A 76 -2.61 -2.14 -3.78
CA ALA A 76 -3.46 -2.59 -2.67
C ALA A 76 -2.64 -2.77 -1.38
N ARG A 77 -2.08 -3.96 -1.15
CA ARG A 77 -1.35 -4.26 0.11
C ARG A 77 -0.15 -3.34 0.34
N GLY A 78 0.53 -2.90 -0.73
CA GLY A 78 1.71 -2.04 -0.63
C GLY A 78 1.47 -0.62 -0.11
N CYS A 79 0.23 -0.12 -0.12
CA CYS A 79 -0.09 1.22 0.40
C CYS A 79 -0.66 1.20 1.84
N ILE A 80 -0.92 0.01 2.40
CA ILE A 80 -1.44 -0.12 3.78
C ILE A 80 -0.33 0.27 4.76
N GLY A 81 -0.52 1.37 5.49
CA GLY A 81 0.51 1.95 6.36
C GLY A 81 1.65 2.64 5.62
N ASN A 82 1.56 2.75 4.28
CA ASN A 82 2.53 3.40 3.41
C ASN A 82 1.80 4.26 2.34
N PRO A 83 1.08 5.32 2.75
CA PRO A 83 0.41 6.20 1.78
C PRO A 83 1.40 6.96 0.88
N TRP A 84 2.67 7.06 1.27
CA TRP A 84 3.70 7.78 0.53
C TRP A 84 4.11 7.10 -0.78
N ILE A 85 3.83 5.79 -0.93
CA ILE A 85 4.13 5.06 -2.17
C ILE A 85 3.58 5.74 -3.43
N PHE A 86 2.45 6.44 -3.34
CA PHE A 86 1.89 7.17 -4.49
C PHE A 86 2.72 8.41 -4.86
N GLU A 87 3.26 9.12 -3.87
CA GLU A 87 4.18 10.24 -4.10
C GLU A 87 5.52 9.73 -4.61
N GLU A 88 6.02 8.64 -4.04
CA GLU A 88 7.24 7.97 -4.49
C GLU A 88 7.13 7.51 -5.95
N CYS A 89 6.00 6.94 -6.37
CA CYS A 89 5.76 6.59 -7.78
C CYS A 89 5.85 7.82 -8.69
N ARG A 90 5.25 8.96 -8.29
CA ARG A 90 5.30 10.20 -9.09
C ARG A 90 6.70 10.78 -9.15
N ALA A 91 7.42 10.78 -8.04
CA ALA A 91 8.79 11.25 -7.96
C ALA A 91 9.71 10.38 -8.83
N LEU A 92 9.63 9.06 -8.69
CA LEU A 92 10.42 8.12 -9.48
C LEU A 92 10.15 8.26 -10.98
N TRP A 93 8.89 8.43 -11.38
CA TRP A 93 8.52 8.66 -12.78
C TRP A 93 9.12 9.95 -13.37
N ARG A 94 9.34 10.98 -12.55
CA ARG A 94 9.99 12.23 -12.96
C ARG A 94 11.51 12.21 -12.84
N GLY A 95 12.10 11.16 -12.27
CA GLY A 95 13.52 11.10 -11.93
C GLY A 95 13.90 11.93 -10.68
N ASP A 96 12.93 12.26 -9.83
CA ASP A 96 13.16 13.00 -8.59
C ASP A 96 13.72 12.06 -7.48
N PRO A 97 14.42 12.62 -6.47
CA PRO A 97 14.81 11.86 -5.28
C PRO A 97 13.61 11.28 -4.50
N LEU A 98 13.84 10.14 -3.82
CA LEU A 98 12.85 9.45 -3.00
C LEU A 98 13.22 9.49 -1.50
N PRO A 99 13.07 10.63 -0.81
CA PRO A 99 13.35 10.68 0.61
C PRO A 99 12.31 9.86 1.40
N PRO A 100 12.72 9.16 2.46
CA PRO A 100 11.78 8.51 3.35
C PRO A 100 10.86 9.53 4.04
N PRO A 101 9.64 9.12 4.44
CA PRO A 101 8.75 10.01 5.19
C PRO A 101 9.35 10.32 6.56
N SER A 102 9.61 11.60 6.84
CA SER A 102 10.09 12.03 8.16
C SER A 102 9.09 11.67 9.26
N ILE A 103 9.53 11.62 10.52
CA ILE A 103 8.66 11.37 11.68
C ILE A 103 7.47 12.33 11.71
N ALA A 104 7.68 13.60 11.36
CA ALA A 104 6.61 14.59 11.24
C ALA A 104 5.56 14.19 10.19
N ARG A 105 5.99 13.78 8.99
CA ARG A 105 5.07 13.31 7.92
C ARG A 105 4.36 12.02 8.31
N GLN A 106 5.03 11.13 9.04
CA GLN A 106 4.41 9.93 9.60
C GLN A 106 3.31 10.27 10.61
N ARG A 107 3.61 11.16 11.56
CA ARG A 107 2.65 11.66 12.56
C ARG A 107 1.40 12.23 11.89
N GLU A 108 1.59 13.12 10.91
CA GLU A 108 0.51 13.79 10.19
C GLU A 108 -0.42 12.79 9.51
N ALA A 109 0.15 11.84 8.76
CA ALA A 109 -0.63 10.82 8.06
C ALA A 109 -1.42 9.92 9.03
N ILE A 110 -0.82 9.50 10.14
CA ILE A 110 -1.49 8.65 11.13
C ILE A 110 -2.59 9.42 11.86
N ALA A 111 -2.32 10.67 12.24
CA ALA A 111 -3.30 11.53 12.91
C ALA A 111 -4.51 11.81 12.02
N TRP A 112 -4.28 12.14 10.73
CA TRP A 112 -5.36 12.32 9.76
C TRP A 112 -6.19 11.06 9.58
N HIS A 113 -5.54 9.90 9.40
CA HIS A 113 -6.22 8.61 9.23
C HIS A 113 -7.03 8.25 10.50
N TRP A 114 -6.48 8.53 11.68
CA TRP A 114 -7.18 8.36 12.95
C TRP A 114 -8.48 9.17 12.99
N GLN A 115 -8.44 10.46 12.67
CA GLN A 115 -9.65 11.30 12.68
C GLN A 115 -10.71 10.78 11.70
N ALA A 116 -10.33 10.46 10.46
CA ALA A 116 -11.27 9.93 9.47
C ALA A 116 -11.95 8.61 9.93
N VAL A 117 -11.18 7.74 10.60
CA VAL A 117 -11.70 6.48 11.15
C VAL A 117 -12.61 6.74 12.36
N ARG A 118 -12.27 7.69 13.24
CA ARG A 118 -13.14 8.07 14.36
C ARG A 118 -14.47 8.64 13.89
N GLU A 119 -14.45 9.54 12.92
CA GLU A 119 -15.66 10.15 12.37
C GLU A 119 -16.60 9.09 11.80
N SER A 120 -16.05 8.05 11.17
CA SER A 120 -16.85 7.00 10.53
C SER A 120 -17.32 5.89 11.49
N TYR A 121 -16.54 5.58 12.53
CA TYR A 121 -16.75 4.37 13.34
C TYR A 121 -16.83 4.61 14.86
N GLY A 122 -16.61 5.84 15.32
CA GLY A 122 -16.47 6.18 16.73
C GLY A 122 -15.19 5.62 17.37
N ASP A 123 -14.92 6.03 18.61
CA ASP A 123 -13.63 5.77 19.26
C ASP A 123 -13.36 4.28 19.49
N GLN A 124 -14.31 3.53 20.04
CA GLN A 124 -14.07 2.12 20.37
C GLN A 124 -13.76 1.25 19.15
N ARG A 125 -14.58 1.35 18.08
CA ARG A 125 -14.36 0.57 16.86
C ARG A 125 -13.21 1.16 16.06
N GLY A 126 -13.08 2.49 16.05
CA GLY A 126 -12.00 3.19 15.39
C GLY A 126 -10.62 2.77 15.91
N THR A 127 -10.42 2.68 17.22
CA THR A 127 -9.13 2.24 17.78
C THR A 127 -8.78 0.83 17.35
N LYS A 128 -9.75 -0.10 17.31
CA LYS A 128 -9.52 -1.48 16.84
C LYS A 128 -9.10 -1.53 15.37
N ILE A 129 -9.68 -0.66 14.53
CA ILE A 129 -9.31 -0.53 13.12
C ILE A 129 -7.91 0.07 13.01
N MET A 130 -7.66 1.20 13.67
CA MET A 130 -6.38 1.91 13.62
C MET A 130 -5.23 1.12 14.22
N ARG A 131 -5.47 0.21 15.17
CA ARG A 131 -4.43 -0.72 15.65
C ARG A 131 -3.81 -1.52 14.51
N LYS A 132 -4.62 -2.00 13.56
CA LYS A 132 -4.13 -2.78 12.40
C LYS A 132 -3.29 -1.91 11.46
N PHE A 133 -3.70 -0.66 11.26
CA PHE A 133 -2.95 0.29 10.43
C PHE A 133 -1.70 0.82 11.12
N GLY A 134 -1.76 1.11 12.42
CA GLY A 134 -0.63 1.56 13.23
C GLY A 134 0.53 0.56 13.22
N ILE A 135 0.22 -0.74 13.33
CA ILE A 135 1.21 -1.82 13.15
C ILE A 135 1.93 -1.72 11.79
N LYS A 136 1.24 -1.27 10.73
CA LYS A 136 1.82 -1.11 9.40
C LYS A 136 2.57 0.21 9.23
N TYR A 137 2.08 1.30 9.82
CA TYR A 137 2.85 2.55 9.88
C TYR A 137 4.15 2.40 10.67
N ALA A 138 4.16 1.56 11.71
CA ALA A 138 5.36 1.29 12.50
C ALA A 138 6.53 0.75 11.67
N GLU A 139 6.27 0.09 10.53
CA GLU A 139 7.31 -0.40 9.60
C GLU A 139 8.16 0.74 9.00
N HIS A 140 7.67 1.99 9.02
CA HIS A 140 8.42 3.18 8.60
C HIS A 140 9.13 3.89 9.75
N HIS A 141 8.91 3.48 11.00
CA HIS A 141 9.53 4.12 12.14
C HIS A 141 10.93 3.52 12.40
N PRO A 142 11.97 4.31 12.75
CA PRO A 142 13.31 3.79 13.04
C PRO A 142 13.35 2.80 14.22
N CYS A 143 12.39 2.91 15.15
CA CYS A 143 12.14 1.97 16.25
C CYS A 143 10.89 1.10 15.98
N ALA A 144 10.87 0.40 14.84
CA ALA A 144 9.67 -0.25 14.31
C ALA A 144 9.05 -1.28 15.28
N ALA A 145 9.86 -2.07 15.97
CA ALA A 145 9.39 -3.14 16.85
C ALA A 145 8.66 -2.59 18.08
N GLU A 146 9.23 -1.56 18.70
CA GLU A 146 8.69 -0.92 19.89
C GLU A 146 7.42 -0.14 19.57
N VAL A 147 7.40 0.59 18.46
CA VAL A 147 6.21 1.33 18.00
C VAL A 147 5.08 0.38 17.62
N ARG A 148 5.41 -0.73 16.97
CA ARG A 148 4.44 -1.79 16.68
C ARG A 148 3.80 -2.31 17.96
N GLN A 149 4.61 -2.60 18.98
CA GLN A 149 4.11 -3.08 20.27
C GLN A 149 3.22 -2.04 20.95
N ALA A 150 3.62 -0.76 20.92
CA ALA A 150 2.82 0.34 21.47
C ALA A 150 1.43 0.45 20.80
N PHE A 151 1.34 0.28 19.47
CA PHE A 151 0.04 0.23 18.79
C PHE A 151 -0.79 -1.00 19.17
N ILE A 152 -0.16 -2.17 19.34
CA ILE A 152 -0.85 -3.40 19.76
C ILE A 152 -1.52 -3.20 21.13
N GLU A 153 -0.83 -2.55 22.05
CA GLU A 153 -1.27 -2.31 23.43
C GLU A 153 -2.27 -1.13 23.53
N ALA A 154 -2.28 -0.21 22.58
CA ALA A 154 -3.15 0.96 22.59
C ALA A 154 -4.64 0.57 22.63
N SER A 155 -5.28 0.78 23.78
CA SER A 155 -6.70 0.53 24.04
C SER A 155 -7.45 1.84 24.28
N GLY A 156 -8.36 2.19 23.38
CA GLY A 156 -9.10 3.45 23.40
C GLY A 156 -8.36 4.63 22.76
N ALA A 157 -9.09 5.75 22.62
CA ALA A 157 -8.63 6.95 21.93
C ALA A 157 -7.39 7.58 22.59
N ASP A 158 -7.42 7.75 23.91
CA ASP A 158 -6.32 8.39 24.65
C ASP A 158 -5.02 7.58 24.56
N ALA A 159 -5.13 6.25 24.60
CA ALA A 159 -3.96 5.38 24.46
C ALA A 159 -3.36 5.48 23.06
N PHE A 160 -4.20 5.55 22.01
CA PHE A 160 -3.74 5.75 20.65
C PHE A 160 -3.03 7.10 20.49
N GLN A 161 -3.59 8.16 21.08
CA GLN A 161 -2.99 9.50 21.05
C GLN A 161 -1.62 9.52 21.75
N ARG A 162 -1.49 8.86 22.90
CA ARG A 162 -0.20 8.72 23.62
C ARG A 162 0.87 8.01 22.79
N VAL A 163 0.50 7.06 21.91
CA VAL A 163 1.47 6.46 20.97
C VAL A 163 2.03 7.53 20.04
N LEU A 164 1.19 8.40 19.48
CA LEU A 164 1.65 9.50 18.62
C LEU A 164 2.55 10.46 19.39
N GLU A 165 2.16 10.88 20.59
CA GLU A 165 2.95 11.79 21.43
C GLU A 165 4.32 11.20 21.79
N THR A 166 4.40 9.90 22.10
CA THR A 166 5.64 9.28 22.56
C THR A 166 6.59 8.92 21.41
N TRP A 167 6.03 8.40 20.33
CA TRP A 167 6.78 7.74 19.26
C TRP A 167 6.81 8.53 17.96
N TYR A 168 5.98 9.56 17.82
CA TYR A 168 5.94 10.38 16.62
C TYR A 168 6.08 11.87 16.97
N ASP A 169 6.87 12.18 18.00
CA ASP A 169 7.26 13.56 18.34
C ASP A 169 8.43 14.00 17.43
N PRO A 170 8.23 14.99 16.53
CA PRO A 170 9.29 15.47 15.67
C PRO A 170 10.39 16.27 16.40
N ALA A 171 10.18 16.68 17.64
CA ALA A 171 11.19 17.37 18.45
C ALA A 171 12.21 16.43 19.08
N ARG A 172 11.89 15.13 19.16
CA ARG A 172 12.79 14.11 19.69
C ARG A 172 13.84 13.73 18.65
N ASP A 173 15.07 13.49 19.13
CA ASP A 173 16.14 12.94 18.30
C ASP A 173 15.88 11.45 18.03
N TRP A 174 15.60 11.14 16.78
CA TRP A 174 15.32 9.78 16.31
C TRP A 174 16.44 9.32 15.38
N PRO A 175 16.76 8.01 15.36
CA PRO A 175 17.63 7.49 14.32
C PRO A 175 17.07 7.80 12.92
N PRO A 176 17.94 7.87 11.89
CA PRO A 176 17.50 8.15 10.52
C PRO A 176 16.41 7.19 10.05
N VAL A 177 15.34 7.75 9.46
CA VAL A 177 14.28 6.96 8.83
C VAL A 177 14.80 6.35 7.54
N THR A 178 14.42 5.10 7.26
CA THR A 178 14.75 4.41 6.00
C THR A 178 13.50 4.28 5.11
N ARG A 179 13.71 4.32 3.79
CA ARG A 179 12.61 4.13 2.83
C ARG A 179 12.31 2.66 2.69
N ARG A 180 11.03 2.32 2.61
CA ARG A 180 10.59 0.96 2.29
C ARG A 180 10.80 0.68 0.80
N SER A 181 11.63 -0.31 0.48
CA SER A 181 11.94 -0.70 -0.90
C SER A 181 11.38 -2.08 -1.31
N GLY A 182 10.56 -2.72 -0.48
CA GLY A 182 10.01 -4.05 -0.79
C GLY A 182 8.86 -4.51 0.10
N HIS A 183 8.63 -5.83 0.13
CA HIS A 183 7.69 -6.49 1.05
C HIS A 183 8.20 -6.35 2.50
N GLY A 184 8.19 -5.15 3.09
CA GLY A 184 8.45 -4.99 4.54
C GLY A 184 7.62 -6.01 5.31
N ASP A 185 8.21 -6.69 6.30
CA ASP A 185 7.76 -7.93 6.96
C ASP A 185 6.27 -8.25 6.81
N LEU A 186 5.92 -8.73 5.61
CA LEU A 186 4.61 -9.24 5.29
C LEU A 186 4.64 -10.73 5.58
N VAL A 187 4.75 -11.07 6.87
CA VAL A 187 3.99 -12.24 7.33
C VAL A 187 2.53 -11.79 7.23
N ALA A 188 1.98 -11.92 6.03
CA ALA A 188 0.54 -11.98 5.88
C ALA A 188 0.09 -13.05 6.88
N ALA A 189 -0.83 -12.70 7.77
CA ALA A 189 -1.56 -13.69 8.52
C ALA A 189 -2.21 -14.64 7.49
N GLY A 190 -1.54 -15.76 7.19
CA GLY A 190 -2.00 -16.79 6.26
C GLY A 190 -1.30 -16.94 4.91
N ALA A 191 -0.12 -16.37 4.64
CA ALA A 191 0.69 -16.80 3.48
C ALA A 191 2.03 -17.39 3.96
N SER A 192 2.10 -18.73 4.02
CA SER A 192 3.36 -19.46 4.14
C SER A 192 4.12 -19.43 2.81
N PRO A 193 5.46 -19.55 2.83
CA PRO A 193 6.30 -19.66 1.64
C PRO A 193 5.88 -20.80 0.71
#